data_AF-A0A2V9X997-F1
#
_entry.id   AF-A0A2V9X997-F1
#
_cell.length_a   1.000
_cell.length_b   1.000
_cell.length_c   1.000
_cell.angle_alpha   90.00
_cell.angle_beta   90.00
_cell.angle_gamma   90.00
#
_symmetry.space_group_name_H-M   'P 1'
#
loop_
_entity.id
_entity.type
_entity.pdbx_description
1 polymer ?
#
loop_
_entity_poly.entity_id
_entity_poly.type
_entity_poly.pdbx_seq_one_letter_code
_entity_poly.pdbx_strand_id
1 'polypeptide(L)' 'MGVKLFMPGAPIPPSTLPGFTSVALTGTSLKIEWTGSGQLQSADAVMGPWTDVTNVASPFITAPIGTGKFYRLK' A
#
# COMPACT_ATOMS: atom_id res chain seq x y z
N MET A 1 -3.64 24.58 38.09
CA MET A 1 -3.66 24.80 36.62
C MET A 1 -2.51 24.03 36.00
N GLY A 2 -2.77 22.87 35.38
CA GLY A 2 -1.74 22.06 34.74
C GLY A 2 -1.51 22.55 33.32
N VAL A 3 -0.37 23.20 33.07
CA VAL A 3 0.04 23.58 31.72
C VAL A 3 0.32 22.32 30.91
N LYS A 4 -0.55 22.03 29.95
CA LYS A 4 -0.37 20.97 28.97
C LYS A 4 0.77 21.38 28.04
N LEU A 5 1.96 20.84 28.28
CA LEU A 5 3.14 21.02 27.45
C LEU A 5 2.83 20.51 26.04
N PHE A 6 2.66 21.39 25.06
CA PHE A 6 2.72 21.03 23.66
C PHE A 6 4.20 20.84 23.32
N MET A 7 4.66 19.60 23.15
CA MET A 7 6.00 19.32 22.60
C MET A 7 5.92 19.38 21.07
N PRO A 8 6.56 20.35 20.40
CA PRO A 8 6.66 20.35 18.95
C PRO A 8 7.75 19.35 18.55
N GLY A 9 7.40 18.29 17.82
CA GLY A 9 8.38 17.40 17.17
C GLY A 9 8.44 15.95 17.64
N ALA A 10 7.40 15.39 18.27
CA ALA A 10 7.32 13.94 18.37
C ALA A 10 7.29 13.35 16.95
N PRO A 11 8.23 12.46 16.55
CA PRO A 11 8.09 11.71 15.32
C PRO A 11 6.73 11.02 15.39
N ILE A 12 5.83 11.35 14.47
CA ILE A 12 4.62 10.55 14.28
C ILE A 12 5.10 9.10 14.10
N PRO A 13 4.73 8.16 14.99
CA PRO A 13 5.11 6.77 14.76
C PRO A 13 4.61 6.40 13.37
N PRO A 14 5.41 5.68 12.55
CA PRO A 14 4.93 5.26 11.24
C PRO A 14 3.60 4.55 11.46
N SER A 15 2.56 4.97 10.74
CA SER A 15 1.25 4.31 10.78
C SER A 15 1.48 2.81 10.59
N THR A 16 1.21 2.03 11.64
CA THR A 16 1.36 0.57 11.62
C THR A 16 0.27 -0.08 10.77
N LEU A 17 -0.83 0.64 10.55
CA LEU A 17 -1.93 0.19 9.71
C LEU A 17 -1.48 0.17 8.24
N PRO A 18 -1.73 -0.95 7.53
CA PRO A 18 -1.45 -1.02 6.11
C PRO A 18 -2.23 0.03 5.32
N GLY A 19 -1.53 0.76 4.45
CA GLY A 19 -2.15 1.77 3.62
C GLY A 19 -1.27 2.11 2.42
N PHE A 20 -1.90 2.30 1.25
CA PHE A 20 -1.19 2.72 0.05
C PHE A 20 -0.66 4.14 0.22
N THR A 21 0.62 4.33 -0.11
CA THR A 21 1.28 5.65 -0.09
C THR A 21 1.49 6.20 -1.49
N SER A 22 1.65 5.34 -2.49
CA SER A 22 1.83 5.75 -3.89
C SER A 22 1.37 4.65 -4.84
N VAL A 23 0.69 5.04 -5.92
CA VAL A 23 0.35 4.16 -7.03
C VAL A 23 0.59 4.95 -8.32
N ALA A 24 1.58 4.52 -9.11
CA ALA A 24 1.99 5.26 -10.30
C ALA A 24 2.40 4.33 -11.44
N LEU A 25 2.06 4.74 -12.68
CA LEU A 25 2.62 4.14 -13.89
C LEU A 25 3.98 4.80 -14.17
N THR A 26 5.01 3.98 -14.31
CA THR A 26 6.37 4.38 -14.70
C THR A 26 6.74 3.61 -15.97
N GLY A 27 6.60 4.26 -17.12
CA GLY A 27 6.76 3.60 -18.43
C GLY A 27 5.71 2.51 -18.64
N THR A 28 6.16 1.27 -18.83
CA THR A 28 5.30 0.08 -18.96
C THR A 28 5.05 -0.65 -17.64
N SER A 29 5.50 -0.10 -16.51
CA SER A 29 5.39 -0.71 -15.20
C SER A 29 4.44 0.06 -14.29
N LEU A 30 3.67 -0.67 -13.49
CA LEU A 30 2.91 -0.16 -12.36
C LEU A 30 3.76 -0.31 -11.09
N LYS A 31 3.97 0.80 -10.39
CA LYS A 31 4.63 0.86 -9.09
C LYS A 31 3.58 1.09 -8.00
N ILE A 32 3.52 0.20 -7.02
CA ILE A 32 2.61 0.25 -5.88
C ILE A 32 3.44 0.31 -4.60
N GLU A 33 3.20 1.32 -3.79
CA GLU A 33 3.83 1.51 -2.50
C GLU A 33 2.78 1.53 -1.40
N TRP A 34 3.11 0.88 -0.29
CA TRP A 34 2.34 0.92 0.94
C TRP A 34 3.26 0.93 2.17
N THR A 35 2.68 1.36 3.29
CA THR A 35 3.28 1.24 4.62
C THR A 35 2.63 0.11 5.40
N GLY A 36 3.20 -0.29 6.54
CA GLY A 36 2.68 -1.35 7.40
C GLY A 36 2.99 -2.76 6.87
N SER A 37 2.61 -3.78 7.62
CA SER A 37 2.85 -5.20 7.30
C SER A 37 1.71 -5.82 6.47
N GLY A 38 1.06 -5.03 5.61
CA GLY A 38 -0.08 -5.49 4.82
C GLY A 38 0.33 -6.46 3.72
N GLN A 39 -0.51 -7.46 3.49
CA GLN A 39 -0.33 -8.42 2.41
C GLN A 39 -1.04 -7.93 1.14
N LEU A 40 -0.30 -7.79 0.04
CA LEU A 40 -0.86 -7.38 -1.24
C LEU A 40 -1.66 -8.53 -1.86
N GLN A 41 -2.89 -8.22 -2.28
CA GLN A 41 -3.75 -9.13 -3.03
C GLN A 41 -4.11 -8.52 -4.38
N SER A 42 -4.28 -9.37 -5.39
CA SER A 42 -4.71 -8.96 -6.73
C SER A 42 -5.94 -9.73 -7.22
N ALA A 43 -6.75 -9.09 -8.06
CA ALA A 43 -7.93 -9.67 -8.68
C ALA A 43 -8.18 -9.06 -10.06
N ASP A 44 -8.83 -9.80 -10.96
CA ASP A 44 -9.25 -9.28 -12.28
C ASP A 44 -10.60 -8.55 -12.23
N ALA A 45 -11.39 -8.74 -11.15
CA ALA A 45 -12.64 -8.02 -10.90
C ALA A 45 -12.65 -7.43 -9.49
N VAL A 46 -13.35 -6.30 -9.31
CA VAL A 46 -13.43 -5.60 -8.01
C VAL A 46 -14.04 -6.46 -6.89
N MET A 47 -14.92 -7.39 -7.26
CA MET A 47 -15.55 -8.34 -6.33
C MET A 47 -14.65 -9.55 -6.03
N GLY A 48 -13.51 -9.69 -6.68
CA GLY A 48 -12.63 -10.85 -6.61
C GLY A 48 -12.87 -11.86 -7.75
N PRO A 49 -12.30 -13.07 -7.66
CA PRO A 49 -11.58 -13.63 -6.51
C PRO A 49 -10.26 -12.90 -6.22
N TRP A 50 -9.96 -12.69 -4.95
CA TRP A 50 -8.74 -12.04 -4.49
C TRP A 50 -7.68 -13.09 -4.17
N THR A 51 -6.52 -12.97 -4.82
CA THR A 51 -5.39 -13.89 -4.65
C THR A 51 -4.22 -13.16 -4.00
N ASP A 52 -3.62 -13.79 -2.98
CA ASP A 52 -2.39 -13.29 -2.36
C ASP A 52 -1.25 -13.26 -3.36
N VAL A 53 -0.59 -12.10 -3.48
CA VAL A 53 0.64 -11.98 -4.26
C VAL A 53 1.81 -12.37 -3.37
N THR A 54 2.37 -13.56 -3.58
CA THR A 54 3.44 -14.10 -2.74
C THR A 54 4.78 -13.39 -2.95
N ASN A 55 5.62 -13.33 -1.91
CA ASN A 55 6.97 -12.78 -1.96
C ASN A 55 7.05 -11.31 -2.40
N VAL A 56 6.07 -10.50 -1.97
CA VAL A 56 6.01 -9.07 -2.28
C VAL A 56 6.45 -8.23 -1.09
N ALA A 57 7.13 -7.12 -1.39
CA ALA A 57 7.42 -6.06 -0.45
C ALA A 57 7.13 -4.71 -1.13
N SER A 58 6.87 -3.68 -0.33
CA SER A 58 6.77 -2.31 -0.82
C SER A 58 8.17 -1.74 -1.07
N PRO A 59 8.47 -1.12 -2.24
CA PRO A 59 7.62 -0.96 -3.42
C PRO A 59 7.46 -2.26 -4.24
N PHE A 60 6.23 -2.56 -4.66
CA PHE A 60 5.93 -3.62 -5.62
C PHE A 60 5.89 -3.06 -7.05
N ILE A 61 6.57 -3.74 -7.98
CA ILE A 61 6.62 -3.36 -9.39
C ILE A 61 6.09 -4.52 -10.21
N THR A 62 5.10 -4.25 -11.06
CA THR A 62 4.53 -5.23 -11.98
C THR A 62 4.18 -4.58 -13.30
N ALA A 63 4.21 -5.31 -14.40
CA ALA A 63 3.56 -4.86 -15.62
C ALA A 63 2.03 -4.85 -15.42
N PRO A 64 1.30 -3.84 -15.93
CA PRO A 64 -0.14 -3.96 -16.14
C PRO A 64 -0.37 -5.09 -17.17
N ILE A 65 -1.12 -6.13 -16.78
CA ILE A 65 -1.42 -7.27 -17.64
C ILE A 65 -2.93 -7.30 -17.92
N GLY A 66 -3.32 -7.64 -19.16
CA GLY A 66 -4.71 -7.78 -19.55
C GLY A 66 -5.43 -6.44 -19.70
N THR A 67 -6.74 -6.44 -19.46
CA THR A 67 -7.59 -5.23 -19.54
C THR A 67 -7.55 -4.38 -18.26
N GLY A 68 -7.00 -4.91 -17.17
CA GLY A 68 -6.89 -4.24 -15.87
C GLY A 68 -6.80 -5.23 -14.71
N LYS A 69 -6.19 -4.81 -13.59
CA LYS A 69 -6.17 -5.55 -12.32
C LYS A 69 -6.50 -4.63 -11.16
N PHE A 70 -7.13 -5.19 -10.13
CA PHE A 70 -7.42 -4.53 -8.87
C PHE A 70 -6.45 -5.01 -7.79
N TYR A 71 -6.08 -4.11 -6.88
CA TYR A 71 -5.16 -4.39 -5.78
C TYR A 71 -5.77 -3.94 -4.46
N ARG A 72 -5.52 -4.71 -3.39
CA ARG A 72 -5.86 -4.33 -2.01
C ARG A 72 -4.82 -4.83 -1.04
N LEU A 73 -4.82 -4.24 0.16
CA LEU A 73 -4.03 -4.72 1.30
C LEU A 73 -4.94 -5.49 2.26
N LYS A 74 -4.45 -6.60 2.77
CA LYS A 74 -5.03 -7.38 3.87
C LYS A 74 -4.19 -7.23 5.13
#